data_AF-A0A3D3T4V7-F1
#
_entry.id   AF-A0A3D3T4V7-F1
#
_cell.length_a   1.000
_cell.length_b   1.000
_cell.length_c   1.000
_cell.angle_alpha   90.00
_cell.angle_beta   90.00
_cell.angle_gamma   90.00
#
_symmetry.space_group_name_H-M   'P 1'
#
loop_
_entity.id
_entity.type
_entity.pdbx_description
1 polymer ?
#
loop_
_entity_poly.entity_id
_entity_poly.type
_entity_poly.pdbx_seq_one_letter_code
_entity_poly.pdbx_strand_id
1 'polypeptide(L)'
;MMTGHQKLRVFAVVLAIVTGSLPLAFITTIILMPFWRWLEADLGVESIGHSGPLDWCFWTMYGLYMLIFILAWIDSARKKRQVTGD
;
A
#
# COMPACT_ATOMS: atom_id res chain seq x y z
N MET A 1 13.25 7.82 24.93
CA MET A 1 13.66 8.90 24.00
C MET A 1 14.39 8.25 22.82
N MET A 2 13.82 8.24 21.61
CA MET A 2 14.45 7.59 20.44
C MET A 2 15.72 8.35 20.01
N THR A 3 16.80 7.65 19.73
CA THR A 3 18.06 8.24 19.26
C THR A 3 17.91 8.80 17.84
N GLY A 4 18.74 9.77 17.45
CA GLY A 4 18.66 10.44 16.14
C GLY A 4 18.69 9.47 14.95
N HIS A 5 19.56 8.46 15.01
CA HIS A 5 19.65 7.42 13.98
C HIS A 5 18.38 6.54 13.89
N GLN A 6 17.68 6.31 15.00
CA GLN A 6 16.42 5.57 14.98
C GLN A 6 15.30 6.36 14.31
N LYS A 7 15.20 7.67 14.57
CA LYS A 7 14.24 8.55 13.88
C LYS A 7 14.48 8.57 12.38
N LEU A 8 15.75 8.72 11.97
CA LEU A 8 16.13 8.70 10.56
C LEU A 8 15.77 7.38 9.89
N ARG A 9 16.01 6.24 10.55
CA ARG A 9 15.66 4.92 10.02
C ARG A 9 14.15 4.75 9.84
N VAL A 10 13.35 5.15 10.84
CA VAL A 10 11.89 5.08 10.73
C VAL A 10 11.39 5.98 9.60
N PHE A 11 11.91 7.20 9.51
CA PHE A 11 11.57 8.12 8.43
C PHE A 11 11.90 7.55 7.05
N ALA A 12 13.09 6.97 6.87
CA ALA A 12 13.49 6.33 5.62
C ALA A 12 12.58 5.16 5.25
N VAL A 13 12.17 4.34 6.22
CA VAL A 13 11.23 3.23 5.98
C VAL A 13 9.85 3.77 5.58
N VAL A 14 9.31 4.75 6.30
CA VAL A 14 8.02 5.37 5.95
C VAL A 14 8.07 5.96 4.55
N LEU A 15 9.14 6.68 4.21
CA LEU A 15 9.32 7.24 2.88
C LEU A 15 9.37 6.16 1.81
N ALA A 16 10.11 5.08 2.03
CA ALA A 16 10.20 3.95 1.11
C ALA A 16 8.85 3.24 0.91
N ILE A 17 8.06 3.11 1.98
CA ILE A 17 6.72 2.54 1.88
C ILE A 17 5.83 3.45 1.03
N VAL A 18 5.78 4.75 1.34
CA VAL A 18 4.97 5.74 0.61
C VAL A 18 5.34 5.77 -0.87
N THR A 19 6.63 5.92 -1.19
CA THR A 19 7.07 6.03 -2.59
C THR A 19 7.03 4.71 -3.33
N GLY A 20 7.24 3.58 -2.65
CA GLY A 20 7.13 2.24 -3.23
C GLY A 20 5.69 1.82 -3.52
N SER A 21 4.73 2.23 -2.69
CA SER A 21 3.31 1.95 -2.90
C SER A 21 2.73 2.66 -4.13
N LEU A 22 3.23 3.85 -4.48
CA LEU A 22 2.74 4.63 -5.63
C LEU A 22 2.83 3.87 -6.97
N PRO A 23 4.00 3.41 -7.45
CA PRO A 23 4.11 2.71 -8.73
C PRO A 23 3.38 1.37 -8.70
N LEU A 24 3.41 0.64 -7.57
CA LEU A 24 2.69 -0.62 -7.41
C LEU A 24 1.18 -0.43 -7.54
N ALA A 25 0.61 0.56 -6.85
CA ALA A 25 -0.80 0.89 -6.92
C ALA A 25 -1.21 1.29 -8.34
N PHE A 26 -0.41 2.11 -9.01
CA PHE A 26 -0.69 2.52 -10.38
C PHE A 26 -0.73 1.33 -11.34
N ILE A 27 0.34 0.52 -11.37
CA ILE A 27 0.45 -0.66 -12.24
C ILE A 27 -0.69 -1.64 -11.98
N THR A 28 -0.98 -1.94 -10.72
CA THR A 28 -2.00 -2.92 -10.36
C THR A 28 -3.41 -2.43 -10.60
N THR A 29 -3.68 -1.14 -10.44
CA THR A 29 -4.98 -0.54 -10.80
C THR A 29 -5.30 -0.77 -12.28
N ILE A 30 -4.29 -0.62 -13.15
CA ILE A 30 -4.41 -0.88 -14.59
C ILE A 30 -4.57 -2.38 -14.88
N ILE A 31 -3.74 -3.23 -14.26
CA ILE A 31 -3.83 -4.70 -14.43
C ILE A 31 -5.19 -5.23 -13.97
N LEU A 32 -5.75 -4.67 -12.89
CA LEU A 32 -7.04 -5.06 -12.32
C LEU A 32 -8.24 -4.40 -13.03
N MET A 33 -8.06 -3.80 -14.21
CA MET A 33 -9.18 -3.30 -15.02
C MET A 33 -10.33 -4.31 -15.19
N PRO A 34 -10.10 -5.60 -15.47
CA PRO A 34 -11.19 -6.58 -15.55
C PRO A 34 -11.98 -6.71 -14.24
N PHE A 35 -11.29 -6.62 -13.10
CA PHE A 35 -11.92 -6.67 -11.78
C PHE A 35 -12.76 -5.41 -11.51
N TRP A 36 -12.25 -4.23 -11.83
CA TRP A 36 -13.01 -2.97 -11.69
C TRP A 36 -14.27 -2.95 -12.55
N ARG A 37 -14.19 -3.49 -13.78
CA ARG A 37 -15.36 -3.63 -14.66
C ARG A 37 -16.39 -4.59 -14.10
N TRP A 38 -15.95 -5.71 -13.54
CA TRP A 38 -16.82 -6.68 -12.88
C TRP A 38 -17.51 -6.05 -11.66
N LEU A 39 -16.78 -5.30 -10.84
CA LEU A 39 -17.30 -4.62 -9.66
C LEU A 39 -18.43 -3.65 -10.03
N GLU A 40 -18.25 -2.89 -11.10
CA GLU A 40 -19.28 -1.98 -11.62
C GLU A 40 -20.49 -2.73 -12.16
N ALA A 41 -20.28 -3.79 -12.93
CA ALA A 41 -21.35 -4.56 -13.54
C ALA A 41 -22.23 -5.28 -12.51
N ASP A 42 -21.62 -5.87 -11.48
CA ASP A 42 -22.33 -6.74 -10.53
C ASP A 42 -22.75 -6.00 -9.24
N LEU A 43 -21.98 -5.02 -8.78
CA LEU A 43 -22.25 -4.29 -7.54
C LEU A 43 -22.73 -2.85 -7.77
N GLY A 44 -22.73 -2.37 -9.02
CA GLY A 44 -23.14 -1.01 -9.36
C GLY A 44 -22.19 0.07 -8.86
N VAL A 45 -20.96 -0.30 -8.47
CA VAL A 45 -19.94 0.66 -8.01
C VAL A 45 -19.24 1.24 -9.22
N GLU A 46 -19.50 2.51 -9.53
CA GLU A 46 -18.83 3.23 -10.63
C GLU A 46 -17.31 3.19 -10.43
N SER A 47 -16.64 2.37 -11.24
CA SER A 47 -15.20 2.07 -11.11
C SER A 47 -14.42 2.46 -12.37
N ILE A 48 -15.09 2.53 -13.52
CA ILE A 48 -14.52 2.82 -14.83
C ILE A 48 -15.19 4.07 -15.43
N GLY A 49 -14.40 5.14 -15.57
CA GLY A 49 -14.80 6.31 -16.32
C GLY A 49 -14.46 6.22 -17.81
N HIS A 50 -14.78 7.28 -18.55
CA HIS A 50 -14.50 7.38 -19.99
C HIS A 50 -13.03 7.16 -20.39
N SER A 51 -12.10 7.42 -19.48
CA SER A 51 -10.65 7.36 -19.74
C SER A 51 -9.93 6.24 -18.98
N GLY A 52 -10.67 5.34 -18.32
CA GLY A 52 -10.10 4.26 -17.52
C GLY A 52 -10.59 4.27 -16.06
N PRO A 53 -9.85 3.63 -15.14
CA PRO A 53 -10.22 3.55 -13.73
C PRO A 53 -10.38 4.93 -13.10
N LEU A 54 -11.41 5.10 -12.28
CA LEU A 54 -11.59 6.31 -11.48
C LEU A 54 -10.53 6.42 -10.38
N ASP A 55 -10.30 7.63 -9.88
CA ASP A 55 -9.24 7.94 -8.91
C ASP A 55 -9.33 7.07 -7.64
N TRP A 56 -10.56 6.74 -7.20
CA TRP A 56 -10.75 5.94 -5.99
C TRP A 56 -10.23 4.50 -6.15
N CYS A 57 -10.20 3.95 -7.38
CA CYS A 57 -9.61 2.65 -7.68
C CYS A 57 -8.10 2.67 -7.35
N PHE A 58 -7.42 3.75 -7.76
CA PHE A 58 -6.02 3.98 -7.43
C PHE A 58 -5.82 4.17 -5.91
N TRP A 59 -6.60 5.03 -5.26
CA TRP A 59 -6.49 5.26 -3.82
C TRP A 59 -6.74 4.00 -2.99
N THR A 60 -7.65 3.14 -3.43
CA THR A 60 -7.93 1.84 -2.81
C THR A 60 -6.71 0.93 -2.88
N MET A 61 -6.12 0.77 -4.07
CA MET A 61 -4.91 -0.03 -4.25
C MET A 61 -3.73 0.56 -3.48
N TYR A 62 -3.56 1.88 -3.52
CA TYR A 62 -2.51 2.59 -2.80
C TYR A 62 -2.62 2.37 -1.28
N GLY A 63 -3.81 2.54 -0.71
CA GLY A 63 -4.08 2.26 0.70
C GLY A 63 -3.82 0.80 1.06
N LEU A 64 -4.20 -0.14 0.19
CA LEU A 64 -3.96 -1.57 0.40
C LEU A 64 -2.46 -1.90 0.44
N TYR A 65 -1.67 -1.40 -0.50
CA TYR A 65 -0.21 -1.61 -0.48
C TYR A 65 0.47 -0.94 0.72
N MET A 66 0.05 0.27 1.06
CA MET A 66 0.51 0.96 2.28
C MET A 66 0.27 0.09 3.52
N LEU A 67 -0.95 -0.45 3.66
CA LEU A 67 -1.32 -1.32 4.76
C LEU A 67 -0.47 -2.59 4.79
N ILE A 68 -0.33 -3.28 3.65
CA ILE A 68 0.48 -4.50 3.54
C ILE A 68 1.92 -4.24 3.98
N PHE A 69 2.54 -3.18 3.49
CA PHE A 69 3.92 -2.85 3.83
C PHE A 69 4.09 -2.41 5.29
N ILE A 70 3.15 -1.66 5.85
CA ILE A 70 3.16 -1.32 7.28
C ILE A 70 3.05 -2.60 8.13
N LEU A 71 2.14 -3.50 7.80
CA LEU A 71 1.98 -4.77 8.51
C LEU A 71 3.22 -5.65 8.39
N ALA A 72 3.81 -5.76 7.20
CA ALA A 72 5.07 -6.48 6.98
C ALA A 72 6.24 -5.87 7.76
N TRP A 73 6.31 -4.54 7.85
CA TRP A 73 7.32 -3.86 8.65
C TRP A 73 7.12 -4.11 10.15
N ILE A 74 5.88 -4.04 10.64
CA ILE A 74 5.54 -4.35 12.05
C ILE A 74 5.89 -5.79 12.38
N ASP A 75 5.53 -6.76 11.53
CA ASP A 75 5.87 -8.18 11.72
C ASP A 75 7.39 -8.38 11.75
N SER A 76 8.11 -7.77 10.81
CA SER A 76 9.58 -7.81 10.76
C SER A 76 10.21 -7.21 12.02
N ALA A 77 9.64 -6.11 12.54
CA ALA A 77 10.11 -5.48 13.78
C ALA A 77 9.78 -6.32 15.02
N ARG A 78 8.68 -7.08 15.01
CA ARG A 78 8.34 -8.05 16.08
C ARG A 78 9.29 -9.24 16.05
N LYS A 79 9.52 -9.85 14.89
CA LYS A 79 10.46 -10.97 14.72
C LYS A 79 11.88 -10.60 15.17
N LYS A 80 12.39 -9.42 14.78
CA LYS A 80 13.71 -8.97 15.24
C LYS A 80 13.80 -8.84 16.75
N ARG A 81 12.73 -8.39 17.42
CA ARG A 81 12.68 -8.32 18.89
C ARG A 81 12.68 -9.71 19.53
N GLN A 82 11.87 -10.65 19.02
CA GLN A 82 11.85 -12.02 19.53
C GLN A 82 13.19 -12.75 19.37
N VAL A 83 13.89 -12.54 18.25
CA VAL A 83 15.22 -13.13 18.00
C VAL A 83 16.30 -12.51 18.88
N THR A 84 16.13 -11.23 19.25
CA THR A 84 17.12 -10.51 20.08
C THR A 84 16.92 -10.75 21.58
N GLY A 85 15.79 -11.35 22.00
CA GLY A 85 15.44 -11.46 23.42
C GLY A 85 15.08 -10.08 24.01
N ASP A 86 14.06 -9.93 24.82
CA ASP A 86 14.10 -10.30 26.24
C ASP A 86 15.39 -10.98 26.73
#